data_AF-A0A3D4WT86-F1
#
_entry.id   AF-A0A3D4WT86-F1
#
_cell.length_a   1.000
_cell.length_b   1.000
_cell.length_c   1.000
_cell.angle_alpha   90.00
_cell.angle_beta   90.00
_cell.angle_gamma   90.00
#
_symmetry.space_group_name_H-M   'P 1'
#
loop_
_entity.id
_entity.type
_entity.pdbx_description
1 polymer ?
#
loop_
_entity_poly.entity_id
_entity_poly.type
_entity_poly.pdbx_seq_one_letter_code
_entity_poly.pdbx_strand_id
1 'polypeptide(L)' 'LLNLAGGLDRPDRGAVLVEGVELGTLSLKKLADVRRRSVGYVFQALNLVPS' A
#
# COMPACT_ATOMS: atom_id res chain seq x y z
N LEU A 1 0.87 -6.91 -8.69
CA LEU A 1 1.39 -5.56 -8.97
C LEU A 1 0.64 -4.46 -8.22
N LEU A 2 -0.71 -4.40 -8.24
CA LEU A 2 -1.46 -3.41 -7.46
C LEU A 2 -1.15 -3.46 -5.94
N ASN A 3 -0.98 -4.66 -5.38
CA ASN A 3 -0.60 -4.80 -3.97
C ASN A 3 0.75 -4.15 -3.64
N LEU A 4 1.72 -4.24 -4.55
CA LEU A 4 3.02 -3.57 -4.40
C LEU A 4 2.86 -2.06 -4.56
N ALA A 5 2.11 -1.60 -5.58
CA ALA A 5 1.86 -0.19 -5.85
C ALA A 5 1.16 0.52 -4.67
N GLY A 6 0.25 -0.19 -3.98
CA GLY A 6 -0.42 0.34 -2.80
C GLY A 6 0.37 0.20 -1.49
N GLY A 7 1.46 -0.57 -1.46
CA GLY A 7 2.19 -0.87 -0.23
C GLY A 7 1.47 -1.85 0.71
N LEU A 8 0.68 -2.79 0.16
CA LEU A 8 0.26 -4.00 0.88
C LEU A 8 1.39 -5.02 0.94
N ASP A 9 2.13 -5.15 -0.16
CA ASP A 9 3.29 -6.04 -0.27
C ASP A 9 4.58 -5.23 -0.39
N ARG A 10 5.72 -5.83 -0.03
CA ARG A 10 7.05 -5.25 -0.25
C ARG A 10 7.69 -5.83 -1.51
N PRO A 11 8.31 -5.00 -2.36
CA PRO A 11 9.08 -5.50 -3.49
C PRO A 11 10.38 -6.14 -2.98
N ASP A 12 10.76 -7.29 -3.53
CA ASP A 12 12.07 -7.90 -3.27
C ASP A 12 13.21 -7.08 -3.92
N ARG A 13 12.90 -6.40 -5.03
CA ARG A 13 13.80 -5.50 -5.74
C ARG A 13 13.03 -4.36 -6.42
N GLY A 14 13.73 -3.26 -6.66
CA GLY A 14 13.14 -2.04 -7.25
C GLY A 14 12.48 -1.15 -6.21
N ALA A 15 11.88 -0.06 -6.68
CA ALA A 15 11.27 0.95 -5.82
C ALA A 15 9.83 1.25 -6.26
N VAL A 16 8.96 1.48 -5.28
CA VAL A 16 7.61 2.01 -5.49
C VAL A 16 7.55 3.38 -4.84
N LEU A 17 7.23 4.40 -5.63
CA LEU A 17 7.11 5.77 -5.16
C LEU A 17 5.65 6.21 -5.20
N VAL A 18 5.15 6.74 -4.10
CA VAL A 18 3.83 7.38 -4.00
C VAL A 18 4.06 8.82 -3.57
N GLU A 19 3.61 9.77 -4.38
CA GLU A 19 3.80 11.21 -4.11
C GLU A 19 5.28 11.58 -3.89
N GLY A 20 6.19 10.92 -4.61
CA GLY A 20 7.64 11.11 -4.47
C GLY A 20 8.27 10.40 -3.25
N VAL A 21 7.48 9.70 -2.43
CA VAL A 21 7.96 8.95 -1.27
C VAL A 21 8.14 7.48 -1.62
N GLU A 22 9.35 6.96 -1.45
CA GLU A 22 9.64 5.54 -1.65
C GLU A 22 9.09 4.67 -0.52
N LEU A 23 8.12 3.80 -0.82
CA LEU A 23 7.41 3.00 0.17
C LEU A 23 8.30 1.95 0.87
N GLY A 24 9.29 1.40 0.17
CA GLY A 24 10.15 0.32 0.68
C GLY A 24 10.99 0.72 1.89
N THR A 25 11.32 2.01 2.01
CA THR A 25 12.15 2.57 3.10
C THR A 25 11.34 2.95 4.34
N LEU A 26 10.00 2.93 4.26
CA LEU A 26 9.13 3.37 5.34
C LEU A 26 8.95 2.29 6.42
N SER A 27 8.81 2.74 7.66
CA SER A 27 8.35 1.90 8.75
C SER A 27 6.87 1.51 8.54
N LEU A 28 6.44 0.41 9.16
CA LEU A 28 5.05 -0.06 9.08
C LEU A 28 4.02 1.02 9.44
N LYS A 29 4.34 1.86 10.44
CA LYS A 29 3.48 2.98 10.85
C LYS A 29 3.34 4.02 9.74
N LYS A 30 4.45 4.44 9.12
CA LYS A 30 4.44 5.41 8.02
C LYS A 30 3.74 4.85 6.78
N LEU A 31 3.93 3.57 6.48
CA LEU A 31 3.20 2.85 5.43
C LEU A 31 1.68 2.87 5.67
N ALA A 32 1.25 2.65 6.91
CA ALA A 32 -0.16 2.75 7.28
C ALA A 32 -0.71 4.18 7.09
N ASP A 33 0.07 5.21 7.40
CA ASP A 33 -0.35 6.60 7.20
C ASP A 33 -0.47 6.97 5.71
N VAL A 34 0.47 6.53 4.87
CA VAL A 34 0.38 6.70 3.40
C VAL A 34 -0.87 6.00 2.86
N ARG A 35 -1.10 4.75 3.25
CA ARG A 35 -2.31 4.01 2.83
C ARG A 35 -3.60 4.69 3.28
N ARG A 36 -3.62 5.34 4.44
CA ARG A 36 -4.82 6.02 4.94
C ARG A 36 -5.12 7.31 4.17
N ARG A 37 -4.11 8.00 3.63
CA ARG A 37 -4.25 9.36 3.09
C ARG A 37 -4.20 9.41 1.56
N SER A 38 -3.46 8.51 0.92
CA SER A 38 -3.13 8.63 -0.49
C SER A 38 -3.53 7.41 -1.33
N VAL A 39 -3.97 6.30 -0.71
CA VAL A 39 -4.27 5.03 -1.44
C VAL A 39 -5.62 4.43 -1.02
N GLY A 40 -6.52 4.24 -1.98
CA GLY A 40 -7.76 3.47 -1.81
C GLY A 40 -7.69 2.13 -2.52
N TYR A 41 -8.29 1.08 -1.94
CA TYR A 41 -8.35 -0.25 -2.54
C TYR A 41 -9.77 -0.65 -2.89
N VAL A 42 -9.95 -1.16 -4.10
CA VAL A 42 -11.16 -1.88 -4.52
C VAL A 42 -10.72 -3.28 -4.91
N PHE A 43 -11.28 -4.28 -4.24
CA PHE A 43 -10.91 -5.68 -4.42
C PHE A 43 -11.92 -6.38 -5.33
N GLN A 44 -11.48 -7.46 -6.01
CA GLN A 44 -12.37 -8.28 -6.84
C GLN A 44 -13.36 -9.11 -6.00
N ALA A 45 -12.93 -9.56 -4.81
CA ALA A 45 -13.78 -10.21 -3.82
C ALA A 45 -14.12 -9.23 -2.67
N LEU A 46 -15.29 -9.38 -2.07
CA LEU A 46 -15.77 -8.50 -1.00
C LEU A 46 -14.92 -8.68 0.27
N ASN A 47 -13.98 -7.76 0.53
CA ASN A 47 -13.25 -7.63 1.79
C ASN A 47 -14.05 -6.78 2.80
N LEU A 48 -15.31 -7.17 3.04
CA LEU A 48 -16.21 -6.47 3.96
C LEU A 48 -16.12 -7.08 5.36
N VAL A 49 -16.36 -6.27 6.39
CA VAL A 49 -16.58 -6.78 7.75
C VAL A 49 -17.94 -7.47 7.76
N PRO A 50 -18.02 -8.75 8.19
CA PRO A 50 -19.30 -9.46 8.27
C PRO A 50 -20.21 -8.80 9.33
N SER A 51 -21.52 -8.88 9.10
CA SER A 51 -22.58 -8.40 10.00
C SER A 51 -22.97 -9.43 11.03
#